data_AF-A0A944SKT4-F1
#
_entry.id   AF-A0A944SKT4-F1
#
_cell.length_a   1.000
_cell.length_b   1.000
_cell.length_c   1.000
_cell.angle_alpha   90.00
_cell.angle_beta   90.00
_cell.angle_gamma   90.00
#
_symmetry.space_group_name_H-M   'P 1'
#
loop_
_entity.id
_entity.type
_entity.pdbx_description
1 polymer ?
#
loop_
_entity_poly.entity_id
_entity_poly.type
_entity_poly.pdbx_seq_one_letter_code
_entity_poly.pdbx_strand_id
1 'polypeptide(L)'
;MEKIISRYSILVVLTLGAFLYALSFAAYYNEWLHWIALAVLIGGTIWLSWKNLWYGLLVIAAELILGSLAGGLFAVSVGGVFLGARKVIWLLILIIWLIKGIKKKNLIPTALKTSPLKWGIAALLLSLVIGAVVAVVNGVPLSVLYHDSNAYWFYLLLLPILWSLENEPIDNVKKEELLYYFSTQAIVVVIFLTLVILAVFTHLEGYTEQMYSWFRDFRIGEVGRLGGTSFYRVFIQSQILLLPALFISLAM
;
A
#
# COMPACT_ATOMS: atom_id res chain seq x y z
N MET A 1 18.79 -8.14 23.59
CA MET A 1 17.58 -8.58 22.86
C MET A 1 17.49 -7.91 21.48
N GLU A 2 17.90 -6.64 21.34
CA GLU A 2 18.03 -5.91 20.06
C GLU A 2 18.90 -6.61 18.99
N LYS A 3 20.04 -7.21 19.37
CA LYS A 3 20.93 -7.91 18.41
C LYS A 3 20.39 -9.23 17.85
N ILE A 4 19.49 -9.91 18.55
CA ILE A 4 18.89 -11.18 18.07
C ILE A 4 17.73 -10.88 17.12
N ILE A 5 16.99 -9.80 17.36
CA ILE A 5 15.94 -9.31 16.46
C ILE A 5 16.56 -8.91 15.11
N SER A 6 17.77 -8.36 15.09
CA SER A 6 18.48 -7.97 13.86
C SER A 6 18.68 -9.11 12.84
N ARG A 7 19.23 -10.27 13.23
CA ARG A 7 19.53 -11.35 12.25
C ARG A 7 18.32 -12.17 11.82
N TYR A 8 17.40 -12.46 12.72
CA TYR A 8 16.21 -13.25 12.39
C TYR A 8 15.10 -12.40 11.73
N SER A 9 15.13 -11.07 11.88
CA SER A 9 14.12 -10.20 11.28
C SER A 9 14.07 -10.28 9.76
N ILE A 10 15.22 -10.23 9.08
CA ILE A 10 15.26 -10.24 7.61
C ILE A 10 14.71 -11.57 7.08
N LEU A 11 15.11 -12.70 7.67
CA LEU A 11 14.64 -14.01 7.21
C LEU A 11 13.14 -14.18 7.48
N VAL A 12 12.65 -13.76 8.64
CA VAL A 12 11.21 -13.77 8.96
C VAL A 12 10.43 -12.92 7.96
N VAL A 13 10.93 -11.73 7.63
CA VAL A 13 10.29 -10.80 6.68
C VAL A 13 10.28 -11.34 5.26
N LEU A 14 11.41 -11.90 4.80
CA LEU A 14 11.47 -12.56 3.50
C LEU A 14 10.51 -13.73 3.43
N THR A 15 10.42 -14.52 4.51
CA THR A 15 9.49 -15.64 4.59
C THR A 15 8.04 -15.17 4.58
N LEU A 16 7.71 -14.12 5.33
CA LEU A 16 6.36 -13.52 5.36
C LEU A 16 6.00 -12.88 4.03
N GLY A 17 6.91 -12.14 3.41
CA GLY A 17 6.72 -11.53 2.09
C GLY A 17 6.49 -12.58 1.01
N ALA A 18 7.37 -13.59 0.94
CA ALA A 18 7.21 -14.72 0.04
C ALA A 18 5.90 -15.47 0.29
N PHE A 19 5.53 -15.67 1.56
CA PHE A 19 4.26 -16.28 1.94
C PHE A 19 3.06 -15.46 1.46
N LEU A 20 3.07 -14.13 1.61
CA LEU A 20 1.98 -13.28 1.12
C LEU A 20 1.81 -13.35 -0.39
N TYR A 21 2.92 -13.39 -1.13
CA TYR A 21 2.89 -13.54 -2.60
C TYR A 21 2.44 -14.93 -3.02
N ALA A 22 2.91 -15.98 -2.34
CA ALA A 22 2.43 -17.35 -2.58
C ALA A 22 0.94 -17.49 -2.27
N LEU A 23 0.47 -16.87 -1.19
CA LEU A 23 -0.94 -16.83 -0.82
C LEU A 23 -1.77 -16.04 -1.85
N SER A 24 -1.25 -14.93 -2.36
CA SER A 24 -1.88 -14.16 -3.44
C SER A 24 -1.99 -14.98 -4.73
N PHE A 25 -0.92 -15.70 -5.11
CA PHE A 25 -0.94 -16.60 -6.26
C PHE A 25 -1.93 -17.76 -6.07
N ALA A 26 -1.98 -18.37 -4.89
CA ALA A 26 -2.97 -19.40 -4.59
C ALA A 26 -4.41 -18.83 -4.61
N ALA A 27 -4.60 -17.60 -4.13
CA ALA A 27 -5.89 -16.93 -4.13
C ALA A 27 -6.38 -16.61 -5.54
N TYR A 28 -5.49 -16.36 -6.50
CA TYR A 28 -5.85 -16.18 -7.91
C TYR A 28 -6.68 -17.35 -8.46
N TYR A 29 -6.39 -18.57 -8.01
CA TYR A 29 -7.12 -19.78 -8.41
C TYR A 29 -8.29 -20.12 -7.50
N ASN A 30 -8.41 -19.46 -6.34
CA ASN A 30 -9.43 -19.75 -5.35
C ASN A 30 -9.95 -18.47 -4.69
N GLU A 31 -11.10 -18.01 -5.16
CA GLU A 31 -11.76 -16.78 -4.69
C GLU A 31 -11.99 -16.76 -3.16
N TRP A 32 -12.22 -17.91 -2.52
CA TRP A 32 -12.39 -17.97 -1.06
C TRP A 32 -11.13 -17.55 -0.32
N LEU A 33 -9.95 -17.86 -0.84
CA LEU A 33 -8.69 -17.42 -0.24
C LEU A 33 -8.53 -15.90 -0.33
N HIS A 34 -9.02 -15.25 -1.40
CA HIS A 34 -9.06 -13.79 -1.46
C HIS A 34 -9.91 -13.20 -0.33
N TRP A 35 -11.12 -13.73 -0.13
CA TRP A 35 -12.01 -13.27 0.94
C TRP A 35 -11.41 -13.46 2.33
N ILE A 36 -10.81 -14.63 2.59
CA ILE A 36 -10.16 -14.93 3.87
C ILE A 36 -8.98 -13.99 4.11
N ALA A 37 -8.07 -13.85 3.13
CA ALA A 37 -6.91 -12.98 3.26
C ALA A 37 -7.32 -11.51 3.46
N LEU A 38 -8.32 -11.04 2.71
CA LEU A 38 -8.87 -9.70 2.84
C LEU A 38 -9.51 -9.49 4.22
N ALA A 39 -10.29 -10.46 4.72
CA ALA A 39 -10.91 -10.38 6.06
C ALA A 39 -9.85 -10.33 7.17
N VAL A 40 -8.79 -11.13 7.08
CA VAL A 40 -7.67 -11.11 8.03
C VAL A 40 -6.95 -9.76 7.98
N LEU A 41 -6.65 -9.24 6.79
CA LEU A 41 -6.01 -7.93 6.63
C LEU A 41 -6.88 -6.80 7.18
N ILE A 42 -8.18 -6.81 6.90
CA ILE A 42 -9.15 -5.82 7.41
C ILE A 42 -9.25 -5.90 8.93
N GLY A 43 -9.45 -7.09 9.49
CA GLY A 43 -9.55 -7.30 10.93
C GLY A 43 -8.28 -6.87 11.67
N GLY A 44 -7.12 -7.25 11.14
CA GLY A 44 -5.81 -6.85 11.64
C GLY A 44 -5.62 -5.32 11.57
N THR A 45 -5.96 -4.71 10.44
CA THR A 45 -5.88 -3.25 10.25
C THR A 45 -6.76 -2.50 11.26
N ILE A 46 -8.03 -2.91 11.42
CA ILE A 46 -8.95 -2.30 12.38
C ILE A 46 -8.38 -2.42 13.79
N TRP A 47 -7.97 -3.62 14.21
CA TRP A 47 -7.45 -3.87 15.54
C TRP A 47 -6.20 -3.04 15.85
N LEU A 48 -5.23 -3.03 14.93
CA LEU A 48 -4.00 -2.25 15.06
C LEU A 48 -4.29 -0.75 15.08
N SER A 49 -5.08 -0.24 14.13
CA SER A 49 -5.41 1.18 14.00
C SER A 49 -6.21 1.70 15.20
N TRP A 50 -7.08 0.87 15.77
CA TRP A 50 -7.85 1.21 16.95
C TRP A 50 -6.94 1.35 18.18
N LYS A 51 -6.00 0.41 18.36
CA LYS A 51 -4.98 0.50 19.42
C LYS A 51 -4.07 1.71 19.23
N ASN A 52 -3.55 1.91 18.03
CA ASN A 52 -2.70 3.02 17.68
C ASN A 52 -2.78 3.29 16.16
N LEU A 53 -3.17 4.50 15.78
CA LEU A 53 -3.35 4.85 14.38
C LEU A 53 -2.04 4.73 13.58
N TRP A 54 -0.88 4.96 14.21
CA TRP A 54 0.44 4.79 13.59
C TRP A 54 0.65 3.37 13.08
N TYR A 55 0.21 2.35 13.83
CA TYR A 55 0.32 0.96 13.36
C TYR A 55 -0.58 0.68 12.15
N GLY A 56 -1.77 1.28 12.09
CA GLY A 56 -2.61 1.26 10.90
C GLY A 56 -1.91 1.88 9.69
N LEU A 57 -1.28 3.04 9.89
CA LEU A 57 -0.50 3.73 8.86
C LEU A 57 0.68 2.90 8.36
N LEU A 58 1.34 2.13 9.23
CA LEU A 58 2.38 1.18 8.83
C LEU A 58 1.82 0.03 8.00
N VAL A 59 0.60 -0.45 8.28
CA VAL A 59 -0.04 -1.50 7.45
C VAL A 59 -0.31 -1.00 6.03
N ILE A 60 -0.85 0.21 5.86
CA ILE A 60 -1.06 0.76 4.51
C ILE A 60 0.27 1.08 3.82
N ALA A 61 1.30 1.52 4.55
CA ALA A 61 2.65 1.71 4.00
C ALA A 61 3.24 0.37 3.51
N ALA A 62 3.10 -0.69 4.30
CA ALA A 62 3.53 -2.04 3.91
C ALA A 62 2.76 -2.52 2.67
N GLU A 63 1.45 -2.30 2.62
CA GLU A 63 0.66 -2.63 1.44
C GLU A 63 1.10 -1.78 0.23
N LEU A 64 1.41 -0.50 0.38
CA LEU A 64 1.89 0.33 -0.74
C LEU A 64 3.17 -0.23 -1.37
N ILE A 65 4.09 -0.72 -0.55
CA ILE A 65 5.37 -1.23 -1.01
C ILE A 65 5.23 -2.68 -1.53
N LEU A 66 4.45 -3.53 -0.86
CA LEU A 66 4.30 -4.93 -1.22
C LEU A 66 3.22 -5.16 -2.29
N GLY A 67 2.13 -4.41 -2.26
CA GLY A 67 0.88 -4.63 -3.00
C GLY A 67 0.83 -4.14 -4.44
N SER A 68 1.96 -3.67 -5.00
CA SER A 68 2.09 -3.01 -6.31
C SER A 68 1.25 -1.73 -6.46
N LEU A 69 1.31 -0.99 -7.57
CA LEU A 69 0.64 0.31 -7.66
C LEU A 69 -0.89 0.20 -7.63
N ALA A 70 -1.46 -0.95 -8.02
CA ALA A 70 -2.92 -1.16 -8.02
C ALA A 70 -3.49 -1.59 -6.65
N GLY A 71 -2.64 -2.00 -5.70
CA GLY A 71 -3.09 -2.63 -4.45
C GLY A 71 -3.79 -3.97 -4.69
N GLY A 72 -3.28 -4.71 -5.68
CA GLY A 72 -3.94 -5.87 -6.27
C GLY A 72 -3.68 -7.19 -5.56
N LEU A 73 -2.68 -7.30 -4.68
CA LEU A 73 -2.30 -8.58 -4.04
C LEU A 73 -3.50 -9.40 -3.54
N PHE A 74 -4.45 -8.71 -2.91
CA PHE A 74 -5.76 -9.26 -2.61
C PHE A 74 -6.82 -8.26 -3.06
N ALA A 75 -7.60 -8.65 -4.06
CA ALA A 75 -8.66 -7.82 -4.59
C ALA A 75 -9.89 -8.67 -4.92
N VAL A 76 -11.05 -8.05 -4.78
CA VAL A 76 -12.34 -8.65 -5.12
C VAL A 76 -13.08 -7.73 -6.07
N SER A 77 -13.77 -8.33 -7.06
CA SER A 77 -14.66 -7.59 -7.96
C SER A 77 -16.08 -7.68 -7.41
N VAL A 78 -16.68 -6.55 -7.05
CA VAL A 78 -18.07 -6.48 -6.60
C VAL A 78 -18.82 -5.55 -7.53
N GLY A 79 -19.79 -6.09 -8.29
CA GLY A 79 -20.57 -5.30 -9.25
C GLY A 79 -19.73 -4.65 -10.36
N GLY A 80 -18.62 -5.28 -10.76
CA GLY A 80 -17.69 -4.74 -11.76
C GLY A 80 -16.68 -3.72 -11.22
N VAL A 81 -16.72 -3.39 -9.93
CA VAL A 81 -15.75 -2.51 -9.29
C VAL A 81 -14.64 -3.33 -8.65
N PHE A 82 -13.39 -3.07 -9.06
CA PHE A 82 -12.20 -3.69 -8.48
C PHE A 82 -11.86 -3.05 -7.12
N LEU A 83 -12.17 -3.75 -6.04
CA LEU A 83 -11.87 -3.38 -4.66
C LEU A 83 -10.62 -4.11 -4.17
N GLY A 84 -9.47 -3.46 -4.32
CA GLY A 84 -8.20 -3.92 -3.76
C GLY A 84 -8.11 -3.66 -2.25
N ALA A 85 -7.35 -4.50 -1.54
CA ALA A 85 -7.13 -4.40 -0.10
C ALA A 85 -6.68 -2.99 0.32
N ARG A 86 -5.82 -2.34 -0.48
CA ARG A 86 -5.37 -0.96 -0.23
C ARG A 86 -6.52 0.02 -0.02
N LYS A 87 -7.52 0.00 -0.90
CA LYS A 87 -8.62 0.98 -0.86
C LYS A 87 -9.46 0.79 0.39
N VAL A 88 -9.67 -0.46 0.77
CA VAL A 88 -10.41 -0.81 1.99
C VAL A 88 -9.62 -0.41 3.23
N ILE A 89 -8.33 -0.77 3.31
CA ILE A 89 -7.43 -0.38 4.39
C ILE A 89 -7.36 1.15 4.52
N TRP A 90 -7.20 1.86 3.40
CA TRP A 90 -7.17 3.32 3.33
C TRP A 90 -8.44 3.95 3.93
N LEU A 91 -9.61 3.47 3.50
CA LEU A 91 -10.89 3.96 3.99
C LEU A 91 -11.07 3.69 5.48
N LEU A 92 -10.68 2.50 5.95
CA LEU A 92 -10.74 2.12 7.36
C LEU A 92 -9.86 3.02 8.23
N ILE A 93 -8.63 3.30 7.80
CA ILE A 93 -7.72 4.21 8.50
C ILE A 93 -8.35 5.60 8.62
N LEU A 94 -8.95 6.12 7.54
CA LEU A 94 -9.62 7.42 7.58
C LEU A 94 -10.84 7.42 8.51
N ILE A 95 -11.67 6.39 8.48
CA ILE A 95 -12.83 6.27 9.38
C ILE A 95 -12.36 6.22 10.85
N ILE A 96 -11.36 5.40 11.16
CA ILE A 96 -10.84 5.27 12.52
C ILE A 96 -10.20 6.57 12.99
N TRP A 97 -9.46 7.25 12.11
CA TRP A 97 -8.92 8.58 12.37
C TRP A 97 -10.02 9.61 12.67
N LEU A 98 -11.08 9.68 11.84
CA LEU A 98 -12.21 10.56 12.07
C LEU A 98 -12.84 10.30 13.45
N ILE A 99 -13.11 9.03 13.78
CA ILE A 99 -13.69 8.65 15.08
C ILE A 99 -12.78 9.07 16.23
N LYS A 100 -11.47 8.79 16.16
CA LYS A 100 -10.50 9.16 17.19
C LYS A 100 -10.35 10.68 17.31
N GLY A 101 -10.29 11.38 16.19
CA GLY A 101 -10.16 12.83 16.13
C GLY A 101 -11.37 13.56 16.72
N ILE A 102 -12.59 13.08 16.42
CA ILE A 102 -13.84 13.57 17.01
C ILE A 102 -13.86 13.32 18.52
N LYS A 103 -13.51 12.10 18.98
CA LYS A 103 -13.46 11.76 20.41
C LYS A 103 -12.48 12.62 21.19
N LYS A 104 -11.31 12.94 20.60
CA LYS A 104 -10.31 13.83 21.21
C LYS A 104 -10.61 15.33 21.01
N LYS A 105 -11.67 15.70 20.28
CA LYS A 105 -11.99 17.08 19.87
C LYS A 105 -10.83 17.82 19.20
N ASN A 106 -9.92 17.07 18.57
CA ASN A 106 -8.74 17.60 17.89
C ASN A 106 -8.58 16.88 16.56
N LEU A 107 -9.43 17.19 15.59
CA LEU A 107 -9.39 16.51 14.29
C LEU A 107 -8.23 17.01 13.42
N ILE A 108 -7.99 18.32 13.44
CA ILE A 108 -6.97 18.97 12.61
C ILE A 108 -5.67 19.11 13.43
N PRO A 109 -4.55 18.52 12.98
CA PRO A 109 -3.25 18.61 13.64
C PRO A 109 -2.80 20.07 13.81
N THR A 110 -2.11 20.39 14.89
CA THR A 110 -1.60 21.74 15.16
C THR A 110 -0.57 22.17 14.13
N ALA A 111 0.29 21.25 13.68
CA ALA A 111 1.28 21.48 12.62
C ALA A 111 0.61 21.93 11.31
N LEU A 112 -0.58 21.41 11.00
CA LEU A 112 -1.31 21.81 9.80
C LEU A 112 -1.98 23.19 9.97
N LYS A 113 -2.48 23.52 11.17
CA LYS A 113 -3.14 24.82 11.42
C LYS A 113 -2.20 26.00 11.20
N THR A 114 -0.93 25.86 11.57
CA THR A 114 0.08 26.92 11.47
C THR A 114 0.82 26.91 10.14
N SER A 115 0.93 25.75 9.49
CA SER A 115 1.65 25.62 8.22
C SER A 115 0.90 26.24 7.03
N PRO A 116 1.60 26.84 6.05
CA PRO A 116 1.00 27.24 4.78
C PRO A 116 0.43 26.05 3.98
N LEU A 117 0.85 24.81 4.29
CA LEU A 117 0.36 23.58 3.65
C LEU A 117 -1.17 23.44 3.73
N LYS A 118 -1.84 24.01 4.73
CA LYS A 118 -3.30 23.97 4.83
C LYS A 118 -4.01 24.54 3.61
N TRP A 119 -3.44 25.58 3.00
CA TRP A 119 -4.01 26.19 1.79
C TRP A 119 -3.81 25.30 0.58
N GLY A 120 -2.66 24.62 0.48
CA GLY A 120 -2.41 23.63 -0.56
C GLY A 120 -3.36 22.43 -0.47
N ILE A 121 -3.56 21.88 0.75
CA ILE A 121 -4.52 20.80 0.98
C ILE A 121 -5.95 21.28 0.69
N ALA A 122 -6.34 22.48 1.15
CA ALA A 122 -7.67 23.03 0.90
C ALA A 122 -7.92 23.23 -0.61
N ALA A 123 -6.94 23.75 -1.34
CA ALA A 123 -7.03 23.92 -2.79
C ALA A 123 -7.15 22.57 -3.51
N LEU A 124 -6.40 21.55 -3.08
CA LEU A 124 -6.49 20.19 -3.62
C LEU A 124 -7.86 19.57 -3.33
N LEU A 125 -8.39 19.69 -2.11
CA LEU A 125 -9.73 19.17 -1.81
C LEU A 125 -10.82 19.89 -2.59
N LEU A 126 -10.68 21.22 -2.73
CA LEU A 126 -11.61 22.02 -3.52
C LEU A 126 -11.58 21.61 -5.00
N SER A 127 -10.41 21.41 -5.59
CA SER A 127 -10.29 20.99 -6.99
C SER A 127 -10.87 19.60 -7.21
N LEU A 128 -10.70 18.66 -6.27
CA LEU A 128 -11.32 17.33 -6.34
C LEU A 128 -12.84 17.39 -6.27
N VAL A 129 -13.39 18.21 -5.37
CA VAL A 129 -14.84 18.39 -5.25
C VAL A 129 -15.41 19.05 -6.51
N ILE A 130 -14.78 20.11 -7.01
CA ILE A 130 -15.20 20.78 -8.25
C ILE A 130 -15.14 19.80 -9.43
N GLY A 131 -14.03 19.07 -9.60
CA GLY A 131 -13.88 18.08 -10.66
C GLY A 131 -14.95 16.99 -10.61
N ALA A 132 -15.25 16.48 -9.41
CA ALA A 132 -16.31 15.48 -9.22
C ALA A 132 -17.70 16.04 -9.55
N VAL A 133 -18.03 17.26 -9.12
CA VAL A 133 -19.31 17.91 -9.43
C VAL A 133 -19.45 18.15 -10.93
N VAL A 134 -18.41 18.68 -11.58
CA VAL A 134 -18.41 18.93 -13.04
C VAL A 134 -18.58 17.62 -13.80
N ALA A 135 -17.89 16.54 -13.41
CA ALA A 135 -18.04 15.24 -14.05
C ALA A 135 -19.48 14.70 -13.94
N VAL A 136 -20.10 14.80 -12.75
CA VAL A 136 -21.49 14.36 -12.52
C VAL A 136 -22.47 15.20 -13.34
N VAL A 137 -22.32 16.52 -13.38
CA VAL A 137 -23.19 17.43 -14.16
C VAL A 137 -23.11 17.15 -15.67
N ASN A 138 -21.93 16.75 -16.17
CA ASN A 138 -21.73 16.37 -17.57
C ASN A 138 -22.14 14.91 -17.88
N GLY A 139 -22.74 14.19 -16.94
CA GLY A 139 -23.21 12.82 -17.16
C GLY A 139 -22.10 11.78 -17.28
N VAL A 140 -20.90 12.06 -16.75
CA VAL A 140 -19.81 11.07 -16.70
C VAL A 140 -20.23 9.91 -15.79
N PRO A 141 -20.11 8.64 -16.23
CA PRO A 141 -20.44 7.50 -15.39
C PRO A 141 -19.65 7.48 -14.08
N LEU A 142 -20.32 7.17 -12.96
CA LEU A 142 -19.70 7.16 -11.63
C LEU A 142 -18.51 6.18 -11.52
N SER A 143 -18.53 5.09 -12.29
CA SER A 143 -17.40 4.15 -12.35
C SER A 143 -16.13 4.82 -12.90
N VAL A 144 -16.25 5.62 -13.97
CA VAL A 144 -15.14 6.37 -14.56
C VAL A 144 -14.62 7.41 -13.57
N LEU A 145 -15.52 8.18 -12.96
CA LEU A 145 -15.17 9.17 -11.95
C LEU A 145 -14.46 8.54 -10.74
N TYR A 146 -14.93 7.37 -10.28
CA TYR A 146 -14.30 6.62 -9.19
C TYR A 146 -12.87 6.20 -9.55
N HIS A 147 -12.66 5.65 -10.75
CA HIS A 147 -11.33 5.20 -11.16
C HIS A 147 -10.32 6.34 -11.24
N ASP A 148 -10.74 7.51 -11.74
CA ASP A 148 -9.88 8.68 -11.90
C ASP A 148 -9.63 9.39 -10.55
N SER A 149 -10.69 9.67 -9.79
CA SER A 149 -10.59 10.40 -8.52
C SER A 149 -9.82 9.63 -7.43
N ASN A 150 -9.89 8.29 -7.43
CA ASN A 150 -9.21 7.45 -6.45
C ASN A 150 -7.68 7.70 -6.40
N ALA A 151 -7.06 8.09 -7.51
CA ALA A 151 -5.63 8.42 -7.54
C ALA A 151 -5.28 9.60 -6.63
N TYR A 152 -6.20 10.54 -6.45
CA TYR A 152 -5.97 11.78 -5.71
C TYR A 152 -6.48 11.71 -4.26
N TRP A 153 -7.53 10.93 -4.00
CA TRP A 153 -8.04 10.76 -2.64
C TRP A 153 -6.99 10.19 -1.69
N PHE A 154 -6.00 9.46 -2.19
CA PHE A 154 -4.86 8.97 -1.41
C PHE A 154 -4.18 10.07 -0.58
N TYR A 155 -4.10 11.31 -1.07
CA TYR A 155 -3.50 12.45 -0.34
C TYR A 155 -4.20 12.77 0.99
N LEU A 156 -5.46 12.34 1.18
CA LEU A 156 -6.14 12.47 2.47
C LEU A 156 -5.41 11.77 3.61
N LEU A 157 -4.58 10.76 3.34
CA LEU A 157 -3.76 10.11 4.38
C LEU A 157 -2.79 11.05 5.07
N LEU A 158 -2.46 12.20 4.47
CA LEU A 158 -1.62 13.19 5.14
C LEU A 158 -2.23 13.65 6.47
N LEU A 159 -3.56 13.72 6.56
CA LEU A 159 -4.27 14.12 7.78
C LEU A 159 -4.09 13.12 8.93
N PRO A 160 -4.42 11.81 8.79
CA PRO A 160 -4.16 10.82 9.84
C PRO A 160 -2.67 10.67 10.17
N ILE A 161 -1.76 10.84 9.19
CA ILE A 161 -0.32 10.81 9.44
C ILE A 161 0.08 11.93 10.40
N LEU A 162 -0.18 13.20 10.04
CA LEU A 162 0.15 14.34 10.88
C LEU A 162 -0.56 14.26 12.25
N TRP A 163 -1.80 13.80 12.27
CA TRP A 163 -2.56 13.63 13.50
C TRP A 163 -1.92 12.59 14.43
N SER A 164 -1.48 11.46 13.88
CA SER A 164 -0.85 10.39 14.65
C SER A 164 0.53 10.77 15.20
N LEU A 165 1.27 11.62 14.50
CA LEU A 165 2.54 12.17 15.00
C LEU A 165 2.32 12.95 16.30
N GLU A 166 1.27 13.77 16.36
CA GLU A 166 0.98 14.62 17.53
C GLU A 166 0.23 13.88 18.66
N ASN A 167 -0.70 12.99 18.32
CA ASN A 167 -1.72 12.53 19.27
C ASN A 167 -1.56 11.07 19.73
N GLU A 168 -0.72 10.26 19.09
CA GLU A 168 -0.49 8.87 19.50
C GLU A 168 0.68 8.79 20.51
N PRO A 169 0.56 7.96 21.56
CA PRO A 169 1.48 7.95 22.72
C PRO A 169 2.85 7.35 22.42
N ILE A 170 3.10 6.91 21.19
CA ILE A 170 4.41 6.41 20.78
C ILE A 170 5.32 7.63 20.58
N ASP A 171 6.50 7.58 21.17
CA ASP A 171 7.52 8.61 20.96
C ASP A 171 7.95 8.70 19.48
N ASN A 172 8.32 9.90 19.05
CA ASN A 172 8.68 10.17 17.66
C ASN A 172 9.94 9.40 17.24
N VAL A 173 10.92 9.23 18.13
CA VAL A 173 12.12 8.41 17.84
C VAL A 173 11.71 6.98 17.50
N LYS A 174 10.77 6.40 18.25
CA LYS A 174 10.26 5.05 17.98
C LYS A 174 9.40 4.98 16.72
N LYS A 175 8.65 6.04 16.39
CA LYS A 175 7.90 6.11 15.11
C LYS A 175 8.85 6.11 13.92
N GLU A 176 9.92 6.89 14.00
CA GLU A 176 10.99 6.96 13.00
C GLU A 176 11.70 5.61 12.86
N GLU A 177 12.11 4.98 13.96
CA GLU A 177 12.73 3.66 13.97
C GLU A 177 11.83 2.61 13.30
N LEU A 178 10.54 2.60 13.62
CA LEU A 178 9.57 1.71 12.98
C LEU A 178 9.46 1.99 11.48
N LEU A 179 9.34 3.26 11.08
CA LEU A 179 9.23 3.62 9.66
C LEU A 179 10.46 3.16 8.89
N TYR A 180 11.66 3.38 9.43
CA TYR A 180 12.92 2.90 8.87
C TYR A 180 12.90 1.39 8.73
N TYR A 181 12.65 0.67 9.82
CA TYR A 181 12.64 -0.79 9.85
C TYR A 181 11.66 -1.37 8.82
N PHE A 182 10.43 -0.86 8.76
CA PHE A 182 9.43 -1.29 7.78
C PHE A 182 9.85 -0.97 6.35
N SER A 183 10.42 0.21 6.09
CA SER A 183 10.84 0.63 4.76
C SER A 183 11.99 -0.23 4.24
N THR A 184 13.03 -0.45 5.04
CA THR A 184 14.17 -1.30 4.70
C THR A 184 13.73 -2.74 4.44
N GLN A 185 12.82 -3.26 5.26
CA GLN A 185 12.28 -4.60 5.08
C GLN A 185 11.48 -4.77 3.80
N ALA A 186 10.63 -3.80 3.49
CA ALA A 186 9.83 -3.84 2.29
C ALA A 186 10.70 -3.71 1.03
N ILE A 187 11.77 -2.89 1.06
CA ILE A 187 12.81 -2.85 0.02
C ILE A 187 13.40 -4.24 -0.21
N VAL A 188 13.85 -4.90 0.86
CA VAL A 188 14.50 -6.23 0.78
C VAL A 188 13.55 -7.26 0.16
N VAL A 189 12.27 -7.25 0.54
CA VAL A 189 11.26 -8.14 -0.06
C VAL A 189 11.06 -7.84 -1.54
N VAL A 190 10.93 -6.56 -1.93
CA VAL A 190 10.72 -6.19 -3.34
C VAL A 190 11.92 -6.58 -4.20
N ILE A 191 13.15 -6.36 -3.72
CA ILE A 191 14.38 -6.78 -4.42
C ILE A 191 14.41 -8.29 -4.56
N PHE A 192 14.23 -9.02 -3.45
CA PHE A 192 14.25 -10.48 -3.46
C PHE A 192 13.21 -11.05 -4.41
N LEU A 193 11.98 -10.54 -4.35
CA LEU A 193 10.89 -10.96 -5.22
C LEU A 193 11.20 -10.67 -6.69
N THR A 194 11.74 -9.48 -7.00
CA THR A 194 12.15 -9.14 -8.38
C THR A 194 13.15 -10.17 -8.91
N LEU A 195 14.13 -10.57 -8.10
CA LEU A 195 15.13 -11.58 -8.48
C LEU A 195 14.52 -12.97 -8.65
N VAL A 196 13.61 -13.37 -7.76
CA VAL A 196 12.89 -14.66 -7.86
C VAL A 196 12.06 -14.71 -9.14
N ILE A 197 11.29 -13.67 -9.44
CA ILE A 197 10.49 -13.60 -10.67
C ILE A 197 11.40 -13.66 -11.89
N LEU A 198 12.49 -12.89 -11.90
CA LEU A 198 13.45 -12.91 -12.98
C LEU A 198 14.02 -14.32 -13.21
N ALA A 199 14.38 -15.03 -12.13
CA ALA A 199 14.88 -16.40 -12.20
C ALA A 199 13.82 -17.37 -12.75
N VAL A 200 12.57 -17.27 -12.30
CA VAL A 200 11.46 -18.11 -12.78
C VAL A 200 11.24 -17.91 -14.29
N PHE A 201 11.13 -16.66 -14.75
CA PHE A 201 10.90 -16.39 -16.17
C PHE A 201 12.08 -16.75 -17.07
N THR A 202 13.30 -16.73 -16.53
CA THR A 202 14.51 -17.06 -17.30
C THR A 202 14.75 -18.58 -17.39
N HIS A 203 14.38 -19.35 -16.36
CA HIS A 203 14.79 -20.76 -16.24
C HIS A 203 13.65 -21.78 -16.24
N LEU A 204 12.42 -21.40 -15.90
CA LEU A 204 11.29 -22.34 -15.78
C LEU A 204 10.35 -22.20 -16.97
N GLU A 205 10.71 -22.84 -18.08
CA GLU A 205 9.84 -22.97 -19.25
C GLU A 205 8.57 -23.77 -18.86
N GLY A 206 7.38 -23.17 -19.03
CA GLY A 206 6.08 -23.81 -18.80
C GLY A 206 5.23 -23.24 -17.67
N TYR A 207 5.82 -22.60 -16.65
CA TYR A 207 5.07 -21.90 -15.58
C TYR A 207 4.87 -20.40 -15.86
N THR A 208 5.43 -19.94 -16.97
CA THR A 208 5.47 -18.52 -17.34
C THR A 208 4.09 -17.97 -17.67
N GLU A 209 3.19 -18.72 -18.29
CA GLU A 209 1.86 -18.21 -18.68
C GLU A 209 0.94 -17.97 -17.50
N GLN A 210 0.87 -18.92 -16.57
CA GLN A 210 0.08 -18.82 -15.34
C GLN A 210 0.59 -17.69 -14.45
N MET A 211 1.90 -17.67 -14.21
CA MET A 211 2.53 -16.65 -13.40
C MET A 211 2.39 -15.28 -14.05
N TYR A 212 2.55 -15.18 -15.37
CA TYR A 212 2.36 -13.94 -16.12
C TYR A 212 0.93 -13.42 -16.04
N SER A 213 -0.07 -14.30 -16.18
CA SER A 213 -1.48 -13.92 -16.08
C SER A 213 -1.81 -13.38 -14.70
N TRP A 214 -1.39 -14.07 -13.63
CA TRP A 214 -1.50 -13.56 -12.26
C TRP A 214 -0.81 -12.20 -12.08
N PHE A 215 0.42 -12.06 -12.58
CA PHE A 215 1.20 -10.81 -12.46
C PHE A 215 0.51 -9.64 -13.16
N ARG A 216 -0.02 -9.88 -14.36
CA ARG A 216 -0.69 -8.89 -15.21
C ARG A 216 -2.07 -8.53 -14.66
N ASP A 217 -2.87 -9.52 -14.29
CA ASP A 217 -4.27 -9.31 -13.91
C ASP A 217 -4.37 -8.58 -12.56
N PHE A 218 -3.48 -8.90 -11.61
CA PHE A 218 -3.35 -8.15 -10.36
C PHE A 218 -2.48 -6.90 -10.46
N ARG A 219 -1.94 -6.61 -11.65
CA ARG A 219 -1.10 -5.45 -11.94
C ARG A 219 0.09 -5.32 -10.99
N ILE A 220 0.68 -6.46 -10.63
CA ILE A 220 1.84 -6.53 -9.71
C ILE A 220 3.04 -5.85 -10.38
N GLY A 221 3.21 -6.11 -11.67
CA GLY A 221 4.26 -5.53 -12.48
C GLY A 221 4.14 -5.99 -13.93
N GLU A 222 5.16 -5.66 -14.70
CA GLU A 222 5.29 -6.03 -16.09
C GLU A 222 6.51 -6.93 -16.26
N VAL A 223 6.28 -8.09 -16.90
CA VAL A 223 7.35 -8.96 -17.34
C VAL A 223 7.38 -8.90 -18.86
N GLY A 224 8.53 -8.51 -19.42
CA GLY A 224 8.71 -8.36 -20.86
C GLY A 224 9.94 -9.11 -21.34
N ARG A 225 9.84 -9.76 -22.49
CA ARG A 225 11.00 -10.38 -23.15
C ARG A 225 11.77 -9.32 -23.93
N LEU A 226 13.10 -9.30 -23.80
CA LEU A 226 13.96 -8.35 -24.52
C LEU A 226 14.23 -8.87 -25.94
N GLY A 227 13.32 -8.56 -26.85
CA GLY A 227 13.42 -8.96 -28.26
C GLY A 227 13.45 -10.48 -28.45
N GLY A 228 14.24 -10.95 -29.41
CA GLY A 228 14.44 -12.39 -29.69
C GLY A 228 15.35 -13.13 -28.70
N THR A 229 15.84 -12.47 -27.64
CA THR A 229 16.76 -13.07 -26.68
C THR A 229 16.02 -13.93 -25.64
N SER A 230 16.74 -14.71 -24.82
CA SER A 230 16.18 -15.41 -23.65
C SER A 230 16.11 -14.53 -22.40
N PHE A 231 16.43 -13.23 -22.50
CA PHE A 231 16.43 -12.31 -21.37
C PHE A 231 15.06 -11.68 -21.15
N TYR A 232 14.68 -11.58 -19.88
CA TYR A 232 13.46 -10.93 -19.44
C TYR A 232 13.78 -9.67 -18.64
N ARG A 233 12.94 -8.65 -18.79
CA ARG A 233 12.86 -7.51 -17.87
C ARG A 233 11.70 -7.75 -16.92
N VAL A 234 11.91 -7.51 -15.63
CA VAL A 234 10.88 -7.55 -14.59
C VAL A 234 10.78 -6.15 -14.00
N PHE A 235 9.62 -5.53 -14.16
CA PHE A 235 9.34 -4.20 -13.65
C PHE A 235 8.17 -4.27 -12.65
N ILE A 236 8.49 -4.27 -11.36
CA ILE A 236 7.48 -4.25 -10.30
C ILE A 236 7.16 -2.80 -9.99
N GLN A 237 5.89 -2.41 -10.04
CA GLN A 237 5.52 -0.99 -9.98
C GLN A 237 5.90 -0.33 -8.65
N SER A 238 5.94 -1.10 -7.55
CA SER A 238 6.38 -0.60 -6.24
C SER A 238 7.88 -0.32 -6.16
N GLN A 239 8.69 -0.68 -7.18
CA GLN A 239 10.10 -0.30 -7.25
C GLN A 239 10.29 1.22 -7.23
N ILE A 240 9.30 2.01 -7.67
CA ILE A 240 9.36 3.48 -7.56
C ILE A 240 9.45 3.96 -6.10
N LEU A 241 8.90 3.19 -5.17
CA LEU A 241 8.93 3.48 -3.73
C LEU A 241 10.29 3.17 -3.10
N LEU A 242 11.18 2.46 -3.82
CA LEU A 242 12.56 2.24 -3.37
C LEU A 242 13.33 3.56 -3.26
N LEU A 243 13.01 4.55 -4.09
CA LEU A 243 13.71 5.84 -4.08
C LEU A 243 13.42 6.64 -2.79
N PRO A 244 12.15 6.91 -2.40
CA PRO A 244 11.86 7.47 -1.08
C PRO A 244 12.44 6.64 0.06
N ALA A 245 12.33 5.31 0.00
CA ALA A 245 12.83 4.43 1.04
C ALA A 245 14.37 4.45 1.16
N LEU A 246 15.09 4.63 0.05
CA LEU A 246 16.53 4.87 0.03
C LEU A 246 16.89 6.19 0.73
N PHE A 247 16.20 7.29 0.40
CA PHE A 247 16.45 8.58 1.05
C PHE A 247 16.15 8.55 2.55
N ILE A 248 15.06 7.89 2.96
CA ILE A 248 14.76 7.67 4.38
C ILE A 248 15.88 6.85 5.04
N SER A 249 16.40 5.83 4.34
CA SER A 249 17.46 4.97 4.87
C SER A 249 18.82 5.67 4.99
N LEU A 250 19.12 6.66 4.15
CA LEU A 250 20.36 7.44 4.16
C LEU A 250 20.33 8.64 5.12
N ALA A 251 19.15 9.10 5.49
CA ALA A 251 18.98 10.25 6.40
C ALA A 251 19.17 9.88 7.88
N MET A 252 19.25 8.58 8.19
CA MET A 252 19.53 8.03 9.52
C MET A 252 20.96 7.54 9.64
#